data_AF-A0A3P6S750-F1
#
_entry.id   AF-A0A3P6S750-F1
#
_cell.length_a   1.000
_cell.length_b   1.000
_cell.length_c   1.000
_cell.angle_alpha   90.00
_cell.angle_beta   90.00
_cell.angle_gamma   90.00
#
_symmetry.space_group_name_H-M   'P 1'
#
loop_
_entity.id
_entity.type
_entity.pdbx_description
1 polymer ?
#
loop_
_entity_poly.entity_id
_entity_poly.type
_entity_poly.pdbx_seq_one_letter_code
_entity_poly.pdbx_strand_id
1 'polypeptide(L)'
;MIVLEAEDIGITSAKKFSSINDIQFDPRAYLESFYKEPSEDTAMQIVLFFLPGILYRLPRNIRTVLDLGAGPTVYLPIALRNQAQELYTSDYAPANREFLKKWIDDE
;
A
#
# COMPACT_ATOMS: atom_id res chain seq x y z
N MET A 1 0.76 -17.05 10.53
CA MET A 1 1.09 -16.40 9.25
C MET A 1 0.82 -17.41 8.16
N ILE A 2 -0.28 -17.28 7.43
CA ILE A 2 -0.58 -18.14 6.28
C ILE A 2 0.01 -17.41 5.08
N VAL A 3 1.05 -17.98 4.49
CA VAL A 3 1.53 -17.59 3.16
C VAL A 3 0.61 -18.32 2.20
N LEU A 4 -0.32 -17.60 1.57
CA LEU A 4 -1.09 -18.14 0.45
C LEU A 4 -0.20 -18.02 -0.78
N GLU A 5 0.16 -19.15 -1.37
CA GLU A 5 0.88 -19.16 -2.63
C GLU A 5 -0.11 -18.86 -3.77
N ALA A 6 0.37 -18.25 -4.86
CA ALA A 6 -0.48 -17.84 -5.98
C ALA A 6 -1.27 -19.01 -6.63
N GLU A 7 -0.89 -20.25 -6.33
CA GLU A 7 -1.56 -21.47 -6.78
C GLU A 7 -2.88 -21.75 -6.02
N ASP A 8 -3.01 -21.28 -4.77
CA ASP A 8 -4.19 -21.53 -3.92
C ASP A 8 -5.44 -20.74 -4.36
N ILE A 9 -5.28 -19.78 -5.27
CA ILE A 9 -6.32 -18.84 -5.71
C ILE A 9 -6.88 -19.14 -7.11
N GLY A 10 -6.51 -20.25 -7.73
CA GLY A 10 -7.12 -20.70 -9.00
C GLY A 10 -6.89 -19.76 -10.19
N ILE A 11 -5.79 -18.98 -10.19
CA ILE A 11 -5.39 -18.15 -11.33
C ILE A 11 -4.62 -19.04 -12.32
N THR A 12 -5.35 -19.93 -12.99
CA THR A 12 -4.80 -20.77 -14.05
C THR A 12 -4.59 -19.90 -15.30
N SER A 13 -3.33 -19.64 -15.63
CA SER A 13 -2.84 -18.79 -16.73
C SER A 13 -2.72 -17.28 -16.44
N ALA A 14 -1.98 -16.93 -15.38
CA ALA A 14 -1.14 -15.76 -15.52
C ALA A 14 -0.16 -16.04 -16.66
N LYS A 15 -0.43 -15.47 -17.86
CA LYS A 15 0.60 -15.23 -18.87
C LYS A 15 1.83 -14.79 -18.11
N LYS A 16 2.93 -15.54 -18.26
CA LYS A 16 4.24 -15.19 -17.73
C LYS A 16 4.55 -13.79 -18.27
N PHE A 17 4.19 -12.75 -17.52
CA PHE A 17 4.60 -11.39 -17.80
C PHE A 17 6.12 -11.51 -17.72
N SER A 18 6.74 -11.38 -18.90
CA SER A 18 8.19 -11.38 -19.07
C SER A 18 8.83 -10.70 -17.87
N SER A 19 9.77 -11.38 -17.23
CA SER A 19 10.56 -10.89 -16.10
C SER A 19 10.89 -9.41 -16.29
N ILE A 20 10.13 -8.53 -15.63
CA ILE A 20 10.48 -7.11 -15.48
C ILE A 20 11.56 -7.09 -14.39
N ASN A 21 12.72 -7.64 -14.71
CA ASN A 21 13.91 -7.53 -13.86
C ASN A 21 14.73 -6.27 -14.20
N ASP A 22 14.29 -5.45 -15.16
CA ASP A 22 15.05 -4.25 -15.61
C ASP A 22 14.30 -2.92 -15.46
N ILE A 23 13.10 -2.89 -14.87
CA ILE A 23 12.49 -1.62 -14.42
C ILE A 23 12.48 -1.66 -12.90
N GLN A 24 13.58 -1.25 -12.30
CA GLN A 24 13.67 -1.05 -10.86
C GLN A 24 12.68 0.06 -10.49
N PHE A 25 11.56 -0.30 -9.85
CA PHE A 25 10.61 0.68 -9.33
C PHE A 25 11.33 1.57 -8.32
N ASP A 26 11.23 2.89 -8.50
CA ASP A 26 11.78 3.88 -7.57
C ASP A 26 10.66 4.44 -6.67
N PRO A 27 10.62 4.05 -5.39
CA PRO A 27 9.68 4.57 -4.41
C PRO A 27 9.66 6.09 -4.31
N ARG A 28 10.83 6.74 -4.39
CA ARG A 28 10.95 8.18 -4.22
C ARG A 28 10.42 8.91 -5.43
N ALA A 29 10.76 8.46 -6.63
CA ALA A 29 10.20 9.03 -7.86
C ALA A 29 8.66 8.91 -7.90
N TYR A 30 8.11 7.78 -7.42
CA TYR A 30 6.66 7.61 -7.28
C TYR A 30 6.06 8.63 -6.31
N LEU A 31 6.61 8.76 -5.10
CA LEU A 31 6.12 9.73 -4.12
C LEU A 31 6.24 11.17 -4.62
N GLU A 32 7.35 11.51 -5.26
CA GLU A 32 7.57 12.84 -5.86
C GLU A 32 6.54 13.16 -6.96
N SER A 33 6.11 12.16 -7.72
CA SER A 33 5.18 12.35 -8.84
C SER A 33 3.72 12.48 -8.38
N PHE A 34 3.35 11.84 -7.27
CA PHE A 34 1.94 11.67 -6.88
C PHE A 34 1.57 12.26 -5.51
N TYR A 35 2.55 12.50 -4.63
CA TYR A 35 2.33 12.84 -3.22
C TYR A 35 3.22 13.96 -2.68
N LYS A 36 4.01 14.65 -3.52
CA LYS A 36 4.90 15.73 -3.09
C LYS A 36 4.11 16.96 -2.66
N GLU A 37 3.27 17.51 -3.53
CA GLU A 37 2.37 18.59 -3.18
C GLU A 37 0.90 18.13 -3.21
N PRO A 38 0.05 18.63 -2.30
CA PRO A 38 -1.38 18.33 -2.32
C PRO A 38 -2.08 18.68 -3.64
N SER A 39 -1.51 19.58 -4.45
CA SER A 39 -2.07 20.06 -5.72
C SER A 39 -1.66 19.27 -6.97
N GLU A 40 -0.69 18.35 -6.89
CA GLU A 40 0.01 17.85 -8.08
C GLU A 40 -0.68 16.70 -8.83
N ASP A 41 -1.38 15.77 -8.14
CA ASP A 41 -2.09 14.68 -8.81
C ASP A 41 -3.58 14.62 -8.47
N THR A 42 -4.42 14.75 -9.49
CA THR A 42 -5.89 14.77 -9.34
C THR A 42 -6.43 13.41 -8.86
N ALA A 43 -5.86 12.30 -9.29
CA ALA A 43 -6.33 10.98 -8.87
C ALA A 43 -6.03 10.77 -7.37
N MET A 44 -4.86 11.20 -6.90
CA MET A 44 -4.53 11.10 -5.49
C MET A 44 -5.32 12.05 -4.60
N GLN A 45 -5.61 13.26 -5.07
CA GLN A 45 -6.55 14.14 -4.38
C GLN A 45 -7.91 13.49 -4.20
N ILE A 46 -8.45 12.85 -5.25
CA ILE A 46 -9.73 12.15 -5.20
C ILE A 46 -9.67 11.04 -4.15
N VAL A 47 -8.63 10.20 -4.16
CA VAL A 47 -8.47 9.11 -3.18
C VAL A 47 -8.40 9.65 -1.76
N LEU A 48 -7.56 10.66 -1.50
CA LEU A 48 -7.39 11.23 -0.17
C LEU A 48 -8.63 11.99 0.31
N PHE A 49 -9.37 12.63 -0.60
CA PHE A 49 -10.62 13.32 -0.29
C PHE A 49 -11.74 12.36 0.11
N PHE A 50 -11.89 11.23 -0.59
CA PHE A 50 -12.93 10.25 -0.29
C PHE A 50 -12.58 9.32 0.87
N LEU A 51 -11.29 9.17 1.19
CA LEU A 51 -10.82 8.25 2.22
C LEU A 51 -11.52 8.44 3.58
N PRO A 52 -11.65 9.65 4.17
CA PRO A 52 -12.38 9.82 5.43
C PRO A 52 -13.82 9.31 5.37
N GLY A 53 -14.50 9.51 4.24
CA GLY A 53 -15.86 9.01 4.02
C GLY A 53 -15.92 7.49 3.98
N ILE A 54 -14.96 6.84 3.33
CA ILE A 54 -14.85 5.38 3.31
C ILE A 54 -14.59 4.86 4.72
N LEU A 55 -13.62 5.44 5.43
CA LEU A 55 -13.25 5.03 6.79
C LEU A 55 -14.38 5.23 7.81
N TYR A 56 -15.20 6.27 7.65
CA TYR A 56 -16.37 6.49 8.53
C TYR A 56 -17.38 5.34 8.50
N ARG A 57 -17.43 4.58 7.40
CA ARG A 57 -18.35 3.45 7.21
C ARG A 57 -17.81 2.15 7.81
N LEU A 58 -16.54 2.12 8.23
CA LEU A 58 -15.95 0.96 8.88
C LEU A 58 -16.37 0.86 10.35
N PRO A 59 -16.33 -0.34 10.95
CA PRO A 59 -16.50 -0.50 12.38
C PRO A 59 -15.47 0.32 13.16
N ARG A 60 -15.87 0.88 14.31
CA ARG A 60 -14.98 1.68 15.16
C ARG A 60 -13.82 0.87 15.74
N ASN A 61 -14.03 -0.42 15.97
CA ASN A 61 -13.03 -1.34 16.50
C ASN A 61 -12.86 -2.48 15.49
N ILE A 62 -11.71 -2.52 14.85
CA ILE A 62 -11.31 -3.56 13.90
C ILE A 62 -10.17 -4.34 14.54
N ARG A 63 -10.32 -5.67 14.62
CA ARG A 63 -9.26 -6.51 15.20
C ARG A 63 -8.00 -6.51 14.33
N THR A 64 -8.16 -6.69 13.02
CA THR A 64 -7.02 -6.80 12.09
C THR A 64 -7.34 -6.12 10.77
N VAL A 65 -6.38 -5.34 10.27
CA VAL A 65 -6.39 -4.74 8.93
C VAL A 65 -5.20 -5.27 8.13
N LEU A 66 -5.45 -5.65 6.88
CA LEU A 66 -4.42 -5.88 5.87
C LEU A 66 -4.51 -4.79 4.80
N ASP A 67 -3.47 -3.97 4.73
CA ASP A 67 -3.24 -3.00 3.66
C ASP A 67 -2.41 -3.68 2.55
N LEU A 68 -3.07 -3.97 1.42
CA LEU A 68 -2.55 -4.79 0.34
C LEU A 68 -2.21 -3.93 -0.87
N GLY A 69 -0.95 -3.96 -1.30
CA GLY A 69 -0.47 -3.13 -2.40
C GLY A 69 -0.28 -1.67 -2.00
N ALA A 70 0.25 -1.45 -0.79
CA ALA A 70 0.38 -0.12 -0.20
C ALA A 70 1.39 0.79 -0.93
N GLY A 71 2.24 0.20 -1.79
CA GLY A 71 3.37 0.90 -2.36
C GLY A 71 4.30 1.44 -1.27
N PRO A 72 4.95 2.59 -1.50
CA PRO A 72 5.80 3.25 -0.51
C PRO A 72 5.03 4.27 0.36
N THR A 73 3.73 4.06 0.59
CA THR A 73 2.86 5.05 1.26
C THR A 73 2.39 4.58 2.64
N VAL A 74 2.01 5.54 3.50
CA VAL A 74 1.56 5.27 4.89
C VAL A 74 0.22 5.92 5.24
N TYR A 75 -0.46 6.56 4.29
CA TYR A 75 -1.66 7.35 4.57
C TYR A 75 -2.81 6.50 5.13
N LEU A 76 -3.01 5.27 4.62
CA LEU A 76 -4.07 4.38 5.06
C LEU A 76 -3.77 3.79 6.45
N PRO A 77 -2.56 3.27 6.74
CA PRO A 77 -2.14 2.90 8.09
C PRO A 77 -2.35 4.01 9.13
N ILE A 78 -1.93 5.25 8.82
CA ILE A 78 -2.08 6.40 9.72
C ILE A 78 -3.56 6.70 10.00
N ALA A 79 -4.40 6.62 8.98
CA ALA A 79 -5.82 6.93 9.12
C ALA A 79 -6.59 5.86 9.92
N LEU A 80 -6.12 4.60 9.88
CA LEU A 80 -6.71 3.48 10.61
C LEU A 80 -6.10 3.23 12.00
N ARG A 81 -5.02 3.91 12.37
CA ARG A 81 -4.22 3.64 13.58
C ARG A 81 -5.00 3.61 14.91
N ASN A 82 -6.12 4.32 14.98
CA ASN A 82 -6.97 4.37 16.19
C ASN A 82 -8.18 3.42 16.12
N GLN A 83 -8.41 2.79 14.97
CA GLN A 83 -9.54 1.89 14.73
C GLN A 83 -9.08 0.42 14.68
N ALA A 84 -7.85 0.16 14.22
CA ALA A 84 -7.28 -1.18 14.11
C ALA A 84 -6.44 -1.56 15.34
N GLN A 85 -6.62 -2.78 15.87
CA GLN A 85 -5.74 -3.33 16.91
C GLN A 85 -4.43 -3.85 16.32
N GLU A 86 -4.52 -4.53 15.17
CA GLU A 86 -3.37 -5.01 14.40
C GLU A 86 -3.47 -4.48 12.97
N LEU A 87 -2.35 -3.98 12.43
CA LEU A 87 -2.26 -3.46 11.08
C LEU A 87 -1.03 -4.04 10.37
N TYR A 88 -1.26 -4.66 9.22
CA TYR A 88 -0.22 -5.23 8.37
C TYR A 88 -0.23 -4.53 7.03
N THR A 89 0.92 -4.01 6.62
CA THR A 89 1.11 -3.38 5.30
C THR A 89 1.94 -4.30 4.43
N SER A 90 1.52 -4.47 3.17
CA SER A 90 2.16 -5.38 2.23
C SER A 90 2.22 -4.79 0.83
N ASP A 91 3.27 -5.14 0.09
CA ASP A 91 3.47 -4.73 -1.30
C ASP A 91 4.27 -5.79 -2.05
N TYR A 92 4.08 -5.89 -3.36
CA TYR A 92 4.83 -6.82 -4.21
C TYR A 92 6.29 -6.41 -4.36
N ALA A 93 6.58 -5.12 -4.54
CA ALA A 93 7.93 -4.64 -4.83
C ALA A 93 8.79 -4.59 -3.55
N PRO A 94 9.95 -5.29 -3.52
CA PRO A 94 10.86 -5.20 -2.38
C PRO A 94 11.29 -3.76 -2.07
N ALA A 95 11.52 -2.94 -3.10
CA ALA A 95 11.92 -1.53 -2.94
C ALA A 95 10.92 -0.73 -2.09
N ASN A 96 9.61 -0.95 -2.28
CA ASN A 96 8.57 -0.30 -1.48
C ASN A 96 8.61 -0.75 -0.02
N ARG A 97 8.73 -2.06 0.21
CA ARG A 97 8.80 -2.61 1.57
C ARG A 97 10.03 -2.11 2.33
N GLU A 98 11.19 -2.09 1.69
CA GLU A 98 12.42 -1.58 2.31
C GLU A 98 12.36 -0.07 2.55
N PHE A 99 11.74 0.70 1.64
CA PHE A 99 11.51 2.13 1.83
C PHE A 99 10.65 2.41 3.07
N LEU A 100 9.56 1.66 3.25
CA LEU A 100 8.69 1.80 4.42
C LEU A 100 9.36 1.38 5.73
N LYS A 101 10.20 0.34 5.71
CA LYS A 101 10.99 -0.04 6.90
C LYS A 101 11.91 1.09 7.34
N LYS A 102 12.68 1.67 6.42
CA LYS A 102 13.54 2.83 6.70
C LYS A 102 12.76 4.02 7.24
N TRP A 103 11.59 4.30 6.67
CA TRP A 103 10.71 5.36 7.17
C TRP A 103 10.25 5.11 8.62
N ILE A 104 10.02 3.86 9.01
CA ILE A 104 9.66 3.50 10.40
C ILE A 104 10.87 3.66 11.33
N ASP A 105 12.06 3.29 10.86
CA ASP A 105 13.30 3.31 11.64
C ASP A 105 13.95 4.70 11.72
N ASP A 106 13.36 5.71 11.06
CA ASP A 106 13.87 7.09 10.92
C ASP A 106 15.25 7.16 10.24
N GLU A 107 15.47 6.28 9.23
CA GLU A 107 16.69 6.14 8.42
C GLU A 107 16.58 6.66 6.98
#